data_AF-A0A920FCW5-F1
#
_entry.id   AF-A0A920FCW5-F1
#
_cell.length_a   1.000
_cell.length_b   1.000
_cell.length_c   1.000
_cell.angle_alpha   90.00
_cell.angle_beta   90.00
_cell.angle_gamma   90.00
#
_symmetry.space_group_name_H-M   'P 1'
#
loop_
_entity.id
_entity.type
_entity.pdbx_description
1 polymer ?
#
loop_
_entity_poly.entity_id
_entity_poly.type
_entity_poly.pdbx_seq_one_letter_code
_entity_poly.pdbx_strand_id
1 'polypeptide(L)'
;MRISNITQFNRLQSSLRELNAGLAIAEEQISTGKRATRFSGLTGNDARISIELRTAISTRETYIDSINSTKLRAEVANAALLEMQTLATDLRVELIKQTQDLYKENLPIMNEFAKTQIDRLANLLNSQVAGVFVFSGPASNKPPIADPDAIRTNFASAVNTVVDAATNTAATIQGNADTEFNDRTETLSLDPFGTGVGQTTVRVFQTAHGLSVGDKVTFSGASAINGLDMNGTFTVSVVDTANHYKVEAMTQANATGNAGGGAAVVSTSKLFERAWQS
;
A
#
# COMPACT_ATOMS: atom_id res chain seq x y z
N MET A 1 -44.07 -32.83 80.67
CA MET A 1 -42.71 -32.92 80.09
C MET A 1 -42.60 -33.70 78.75
N ARG A 2 -43.57 -34.49 78.30
CA ARG A 2 -43.47 -35.24 77.02
C ARG A 2 -43.55 -34.38 75.74
N ILE A 3 -44.20 -33.21 75.80
CA ILE A 3 -44.31 -32.26 74.67
C ILE A 3 -42.98 -31.52 74.40
N SER A 4 -42.11 -31.40 75.41
CA SER A 4 -40.78 -30.79 75.26
C SER A 4 -39.83 -31.68 74.45
N ASN A 5 -39.84 -32.99 74.70
CA ASN A 5 -38.99 -33.96 74.02
C ASN A 5 -39.32 -34.07 72.51
N ILE A 6 -40.61 -34.10 72.14
CA ILE A 6 -40.98 -34.15 70.71
C ILE A 6 -40.66 -32.85 69.97
N THR A 7 -40.73 -31.70 70.65
CA THR A 7 -40.33 -30.41 70.08
C THR A 7 -38.80 -30.33 69.92
N GLN A 8 -38.03 -30.86 70.87
CA GLN A 8 -36.58 -30.98 70.77
C GLN A 8 -36.15 -31.97 69.66
N PHE A 9 -36.83 -33.11 69.54
CA PHE A 9 -36.59 -34.08 68.48
C PHE A 9 -36.91 -33.52 67.09
N ASN A 10 -38.04 -32.80 66.95
CA ASN A 10 -38.39 -32.15 65.68
C ASN A 10 -37.41 -31.03 65.32
N ARG A 11 -36.86 -30.31 66.31
CA ARG A 11 -35.78 -29.33 66.09
C ARG A 11 -34.48 -29.99 65.65
N LEU A 12 -34.09 -31.10 66.27
CA LEU A 12 -32.92 -31.89 65.87
C LEU A 12 -33.10 -32.47 64.46
N GLN A 13 -34.29 -32.98 64.14
CA GLN A 13 -34.59 -33.50 62.81
C GLN A 13 -34.57 -32.39 61.75
N SER A 14 -35.08 -31.20 62.07
CA SER A 14 -34.99 -30.03 61.20
C SER A 14 -33.53 -29.60 60.98
N SER A 15 -32.75 -29.55 62.06
CA SER A 15 -31.32 -29.19 62.00
C SER A 15 -30.49 -30.21 61.21
N LEU A 16 -30.76 -31.52 61.36
CA LEU A 16 -30.09 -32.56 60.57
C LEU A 16 -30.45 -32.47 59.08
N ARG A 17 -31.70 -32.14 58.75
CA ARG A 17 -32.10 -31.92 57.35
C ARG A 17 -31.41 -30.69 56.75
N GLU A 18 -31.29 -29.63 57.53
CA GLU A 18 -30.59 -28.40 57.11
C GLU A 18 -29.08 -28.64 56.94
N LEU A 19 -28.45 -29.39 57.84
CA LEU A 19 -27.04 -29.78 57.71
C LEU A 19 -26.78 -30.68 56.51
N ASN A 20 -27.64 -31.68 56.27
CA ASN A 20 -27.51 -32.55 55.09
C ASN A 20 -27.72 -31.77 53.78
N ALA A 21 -28.65 -30.81 53.76
CA ALA A 21 -28.84 -29.92 52.61
C ALA A 21 -27.62 -28.99 52.40
N GLY A 22 -27.07 -28.43 53.48
CA GLY A 22 -25.87 -27.61 53.44
C GLY A 22 -24.62 -28.39 52.98
N LEU A 23 -24.48 -29.64 53.43
CA LEU A 23 -23.40 -30.53 53.00
C LEU A 23 -23.50 -30.85 51.51
N ALA A 24 -24.70 -31.18 51.00
CA ALA A 24 -24.90 -31.44 49.57
C ALA A 24 -24.54 -30.22 48.70
N ILE A 25 -24.88 -29.01 49.16
CA ILE A 25 -24.51 -27.77 48.47
C ILE A 25 -23.00 -27.54 48.51
N ALA A 26 -22.35 -27.78 49.66
CA ALA A 26 -20.91 -27.63 49.80
C ALA A 26 -20.15 -28.64 48.92
N GLU A 27 -20.61 -29.89 48.85
CA GLU A 27 -20.06 -30.91 47.94
C GLU A 27 -20.22 -30.50 46.47
N GLU A 28 -21.37 -29.93 46.09
CA GLU A 28 -21.60 -29.40 44.73
C GLU A 28 -20.69 -28.19 44.43
N GLN A 29 -20.50 -27.29 45.39
CA GLN A 29 -19.59 -26.14 45.25
C GLN A 29 -18.12 -26.57 45.14
N ILE A 30 -17.71 -27.59 45.91
CA ILE A 30 -16.37 -28.18 45.85
C ILE A 30 -16.16 -28.87 44.49
N SER A 31 -17.15 -29.61 44.01
CA SER A 31 -17.06 -30.33 42.73
C SER A 31 -17.02 -29.38 41.53
N THR A 32 -17.84 -28.33 41.53
CA THR A 32 -17.97 -27.41 40.40
C THR A 32 -17.03 -26.20 40.47
N GLY A 33 -16.42 -25.96 41.63
CA GLY A 33 -15.63 -24.76 41.93
C GLY A 33 -16.43 -23.45 41.90
N LYS A 34 -17.76 -23.52 41.82
CA LYS A 34 -18.67 -22.36 41.66
C LYS A 34 -19.58 -22.24 42.87
N ARG A 35 -19.88 -21.01 43.31
CA ARG A 35 -20.80 -20.73 44.44
C ARG A 35 -22.24 -21.21 44.19
N ALA A 36 -22.67 -21.24 42.92
CA ALA A 36 -23.96 -21.82 42.52
C ALA A 36 -23.89 -22.30 41.07
N THR A 37 -24.55 -23.42 40.78
CA THR A 37 -24.68 -23.97 39.43
C THR A 37 -25.88 -23.38 38.66
N ARG A 38 -26.86 -22.85 39.40
CA ARG A 38 -28.08 -22.23 38.86
C ARG A 38 -28.19 -20.79 39.34
N PHE A 39 -28.77 -19.93 38.49
CA PHE A 39 -28.99 -18.50 38.79
C PHE A 39 -29.88 -18.29 40.03
N SER A 40 -30.79 -19.22 40.31
CA SER A 40 -31.64 -19.20 41.50
C SER A 40 -30.88 -19.43 42.81
N GLY A 41 -29.66 -19.97 42.76
CA GLY A 41 -28.80 -20.18 43.94
C GLY A 41 -27.90 -18.97 44.25
N LEU A 42 -27.95 -17.93 43.43
CA LEU A 42 -27.25 -16.66 43.64
C LEU A 42 -28.25 -15.63 44.20
N THR A 43 -27.79 -14.81 45.15
CA THR A 43 -28.59 -13.70 45.68
C THR A 43 -28.80 -12.66 44.57
N GLY A 44 -29.96 -12.00 44.56
CA GLY A 44 -30.51 -11.34 43.36
C GLY A 44 -29.55 -10.43 42.56
N ASN A 45 -28.69 -9.64 43.21
CA ASN A 45 -27.72 -8.78 42.52
C ASN A 45 -26.56 -9.56 41.88
N ASP A 46 -26.04 -10.58 42.56
CA ASP A 46 -24.95 -11.45 42.07
C ASP A 46 -25.43 -12.29 40.87
N ALA A 47 -26.69 -12.75 40.90
CA ALA A 47 -27.31 -13.46 39.78
C ALA A 47 -27.35 -12.58 38.52
N ARG A 48 -27.80 -11.33 38.65
CA ARG A 48 -27.92 -10.37 37.53
C ARG A 48 -26.56 -10.04 36.91
N ILE A 49 -25.54 -9.74 37.74
CA ILE A 49 -24.18 -9.46 37.27
C ILE A 49 -23.59 -10.67 36.55
N SER A 50 -23.82 -11.89 37.06
CA SER A 50 -23.28 -13.10 36.42
C SER A 50 -23.87 -13.38 35.04
N ILE A 51 -25.16 -13.05 34.82
CA ILE A 51 -25.83 -13.19 33.52
C ILE A 51 -25.27 -12.15 32.53
N GLU A 52 -25.15 -10.90 32.97
CA GLU A 52 -24.60 -9.82 32.17
C GLU A 52 -23.15 -10.11 31.77
N LEU A 53 -22.30 -10.50 32.72
CA LEU A 53 -20.91 -10.85 32.44
C LEU A 53 -20.78 -12.06 31.51
N ARG A 54 -21.59 -13.10 31.68
CA ARG A 54 -21.58 -14.27 30.76
C ARG A 54 -22.03 -13.89 29.35
N THR A 55 -23.06 -13.06 29.24
CA THR A 55 -23.52 -12.51 27.95
C THR A 55 -22.42 -11.67 27.32
N ALA A 56 -21.76 -10.81 28.11
CA ALA A 56 -20.67 -9.96 27.65
C ALA A 56 -19.38 -10.75 27.31
N ILE A 57 -19.14 -11.91 27.92
CA ILE A 57 -18.06 -12.83 27.53
C ILE A 57 -18.41 -13.48 26.19
N SER A 58 -19.62 -14.01 26.03
CA SER A 58 -20.07 -14.64 24.79
C SER A 58 -20.06 -13.68 23.58
N THR A 59 -20.47 -12.42 23.77
CA THR A 59 -20.36 -11.41 22.71
C THR A 59 -18.91 -11.06 22.39
N ARG A 60 -18.03 -10.98 23.40
CA ARG A 60 -16.58 -10.77 23.19
C ARG A 60 -15.93 -11.94 22.47
N GLU A 61 -16.28 -13.18 22.79
CA GLU A 61 -15.80 -14.38 22.07
C GLU A 61 -16.20 -14.31 20.60
N THR A 62 -17.46 -13.98 20.31
CA THR A 62 -17.92 -13.79 18.92
C THR A 62 -17.15 -12.68 18.20
N TYR A 63 -16.83 -11.57 18.89
CA TYR A 63 -16.00 -10.51 18.32
C TYR A 63 -14.57 -10.97 18.06
N ILE A 64 -13.97 -11.75 18.96
CA ILE A 64 -12.63 -12.33 18.76
C ILE A 64 -12.60 -13.21 17.51
N ASP A 65 -13.62 -14.05 17.32
CA ASP A 65 -13.72 -14.91 16.13
C ASP A 65 -13.87 -14.09 14.84
N SER A 66 -14.69 -13.05 14.87
CA SER A 66 -14.83 -12.11 13.76
C SER A 66 -13.53 -11.36 13.46
N ILE A 67 -12.80 -10.91 14.49
CA ILE A 67 -11.51 -10.25 14.35
C ILE A 67 -10.47 -11.20 13.76
N ASN A 68 -10.39 -12.44 14.25
CA ASN A 68 -9.45 -13.45 13.76
C ASN A 68 -9.72 -13.78 12.28
N SER A 69 -10.99 -13.93 11.88
CA SER A 69 -11.34 -14.15 10.48
C SER A 69 -11.01 -12.96 9.58
N THR A 70 -11.20 -11.72 10.07
CA THR A 70 -10.84 -10.49 9.35
C THR A 70 -9.33 -10.34 9.23
N LYS A 71 -8.59 -10.68 10.29
CA LYS A 71 -7.12 -10.67 10.31
C LYS A 71 -6.55 -11.65 9.28
N LEU A 72 -7.04 -12.90 9.26
CA LEU A 72 -6.62 -13.88 8.26
C LEU A 72 -6.89 -13.42 6.83
N ARG A 73 -8.04 -12.79 6.58
CA ARG A 73 -8.35 -12.20 5.27
C ARG A 73 -7.39 -11.06 4.91
N ALA A 74 -7.06 -10.19 5.86
CA ALA A 74 -6.13 -9.09 5.63
C ALA A 74 -4.69 -9.58 5.38
N GLU A 75 -4.25 -10.62 6.08
CA GLU A 75 -2.93 -11.23 5.87
C GLU A 75 -2.79 -11.84 4.47
N VAL A 76 -3.80 -12.60 4.02
CA VAL A 76 -3.83 -13.17 2.66
C VAL A 76 -3.96 -12.06 1.61
N ALA A 77 -4.76 -11.02 1.87
CA ALA A 77 -4.86 -9.86 0.98
C ALA A 77 -3.50 -9.18 0.80
N ASN A 78 -2.78 -8.93 1.89
CA ASN A 78 -1.48 -8.27 1.87
C ASN A 78 -0.43 -9.11 1.15
N ALA A 79 -0.40 -10.44 1.38
CA ALA A 79 0.50 -11.35 0.68
C ALA A 79 0.23 -11.35 -0.83
N ALA A 80 -1.04 -11.44 -1.25
CA ALA A 80 -1.42 -11.40 -2.65
C ALA A 80 -1.08 -10.04 -3.31
N LEU A 81 -1.25 -8.92 -2.59
CA LEU A 81 -0.85 -7.58 -3.07
C LEU A 81 0.66 -7.45 -3.29
N LEU A 82 1.46 -8.01 -2.38
CA LEU A 82 2.91 -8.01 -2.55
C LEU A 82 3.33 -8.82 -3.78
N GLU A 83 2.76 -10.01 -3.97
CA GLU A 83 3.04 -10.83 -5.16
C GLU A 83 2.58 -10.15 -6.46
N MET A 84 1.42 -9.47 -6.45
CA MET A 84 0.97 -8.66 -7.58
C MET A 84 1.94 -7.52 -7.92
N GLN A 85 2.51 -6.86 -6.91
CA GLN A 85 3.53 -5.82 -7.10
C GLN A 85 4.81 -6.37 -7.75
N THR A 86 5.26 -7.55 -7.31
CA THR A 86 6.42 -8.23 -7.92
C THR A 86 6.14 -8.60 -9.37
N LEU A 87 4.98 -9.21 -9.67
CA LEU A 87 4.59 -9.56 -11.04
C LEU A 87 4.54 -8.34 -11.97
N ALA A 88 4.00 -7.21 -11.49
CA ALA A 88 3.96 -5.97 -12.25
C ALA A 88 5.38 -5.41 -12.52
N THR A 89 6.28 -5.53 -11.55
CA THR A 89 7.68 -5.10 -11.68
C THR A 89 8.43 -5.98 -12.70
N ASP A 90 8.24 -7.29 -12.66
CA ASP A 90 8.85 -8.23 -13.59
C ASP A 90 8.35 -8.02 -15.03
N LEU A 91 7.03 -7.82 -15.20
CA LEU A 91 6.44 -7.48 -16.50
C LEU A 91 7.06 -6.19 -17.07
N ARG A 92 7.25 -5.18 -16.23
CA ARG A 92 7.88 -3.91 -16.61
C ARG A 92 9.33 -4.10 -17.05
N VAL A 93 10.13 -4.82 -16.27
CA VAL A 93 11.55 -5.06 -16.60
C VAL A 93 11.68 -5.77 -17.95
N GLU A 94 10.80 -6.74 -18.20
CA GLU A 94 10.82 -7.48 -19.47
C GLU A 94 10.37 -6.62 -20.66
N LEU A 95 9.37 -5.74 -20.48
CA LEU A 95 8.96 -4.78 -21.51
C LEU A 95 10.09 -3.80 -21.88
N ILE A 96 10.87 -3.31 -20.90
CA ILE A 96 11.97 -2.36 -21.14
C ILE A 96 13.14 -3.02 -21.89
N LYS A 97 13.46 -4.29 -21.62
CA LYS A 97 14.53 -4.99 -22.35
C LYS A 97 14.24 -5.10 -23.85
N GLN A 98 12.96 -5.11 -24.24
CA GLN A 98 12.56 -5.25 -25.63
C GLN A 98 12.58 -3.93 -26.41
N THR A 99 12.35 -2.78 -25.75
CA THR A 99 12.40 -1.46 -26.40
C THR A 99 13.82 -1.04 -26.81
N GLN A 100 14.86 -1.72 -26.34
CA GLN A 100 16.27 -1.47 -26.70
C GLN A 100 16.75 -2.17 -27.99
N ASP A 101 15.84 -2.55 -28.89
CA ASP A 101 16.15 -3.04 -30.25
C ASP A 101 17.02 -4.33 -30.33
N LEU A 102 17.22 -5.04 -29.22
CA LEU A 102 17.99 -6.30 -29.19
C LEU A 102 17.23 -7.51 -29.75
N TYR A 103 15.90 -7.46 -29.90
CA TYR A 103 15.09 -8.58 -30.41
C TYR A 103 13.78 -8.13 -31.11
N LYS A 104 13.84 -7.72 -32.37
CA LYS A 104 12.64 -7.55 -33.22
C LYS A 104 11.88 -8.85 -33.50
N GLU A 105 12.45 -10.02 -33.22
CA GLU A 105 11.81 -11.34 -33.39
C GLU A 105 11.01 -11.84 -32.16
N ASN A 106 11.07 -11.17 -30.99
CA ASN A 106 10.52 -11.72 -29.73
C ASN A 106 9.06 -11.32 -29.41
N LEU A 107 8.33 -10.68 -30.33
CA LEU A 107 6.94 -10.29 -30.13
C LEU A 107 5.99 -11.44 -29.73
N PRO A 108 6.08 -12.65 -30.33
CA PRO A 108 5.29 -13.80 -29.89
C PRO A 108 5.65 -14.25 -28.47
N ILE A 109 6.93 -14.16 -28.09
CA ILE A 109 7.43 -14.57 -26.78
C ILE A 109 6.94 -13.61 -25.69
N MET A 110 6.89 -12.30 -25.96
CA MET A 110 6.30 -11.29 -25.07
C MET A 110 4.81 -11.55 -24.84
N ASN A 111 4.06 -11.88 -25.91
CA ASN A 111 2.64 -12.16 -25.79
C ASN A 111 2.38 -13.40 -24.91
N GLU A 112 3.19 -14.45 -25.06
CA GLU A 112 3.11 -15.64 -24.19
C GLU A 112 3.55 -15.37 -22.74
N PHE A 113 4.60 -14.57 -22.54
CA PHE A 113 5.02 -14.16 -21.20
C PHE A 113 3.96 -13.32 -20.50
N ALA A 114 3.42 -12.29 -21.17
CA ALA A 114 2.40 -11.42 -20.61
C ALA A 114 1.08 -12.18 -20.33
N LYS A 115 0.67 -13.11 -21.20
CA LYS A 115 -0.45 -14.03 -20.91
C LYS A 115 -0.21 -14.83 -19.63
N THR A 116 1.00 -15.38 -19.47
CA THR A 116 1.37 -16.16 -18.28
C THR A 116 1.34 -15.29 -17.01
N GLN A 117 1.77 -14.03 -17.07
CA GLN A 117 1.70 -13.13 -15.92
C GLN A 117 0.25 -12.70 -15.60
N ILE A 118 -0.59 -12.51 -16.62
CA ILE A 118 -2.02 -12.24 -16.44
C ILE A 118 -2.74 -13.43 -15.81
N ASP A 119 -2.38 -14.66 -16.18
CA ASP A 119 -2.93 -15.86 -15.56
C ASP A 119 -2.55 -15.96 -14.08
N ARG A 120 -1.30 -15.62 -13.74
CA ARG A 120 -0.86 -15.54 -12.33
C ARG A 120 -1.61 -14.46 -11.57
N LEU A 121 -1.77 -13.27 -12.14
CA LEU A 121 -2.54 -12.18 -11.56
C LEU A 121 -4.01 -12.57 -11.33
N ALA A 122 -4.64 -13.22 -12.31
CA ALA A 122 -6.01 -13.69 -12.21
C ALA A 122 -6.18 -14.71 -11.07
N ASN A 123 -5.20 -15.61 -10.90
CA ASN A 123 -5.20 -16.57 -9.79
C ASN A 123 -5.02 -15.89 -8.42
N LEU A 124 -4.19 -14.85 -8.31
CA LEU A 124 -4.02 -14.08 -7.08
C LEU A 124 -5.27 -13.27 -6.71
N LEU A 125 -5.90 -12.64 -7.70
CA LEU A 125 -7.17 -11.92 -7.52
C LEU A 125 -8.33 -12.86 -7.16
N ASN A 126 -8.27 -14.11 -7.62
CA ASN A 126 -9.21 -15.16 -7.26
C ASN A 126 -8.82 -15.93 -5.97
N SER A 127 -7.88 -15.43 -5.18
CA SER A 127 -7.51 -16.04 -3.89
C SER A 127 -8.69 -16.07 -2.91
N GLN A 128 -8.78 -17.18 -2.18
CA GLN A 128 -9.90 -17.48 -1.28
C GLN A 128 -9.39 -17.75 0.14
N VAL A 129 -10.15 -17.26 1.12
CA VAL A 129 -9.99 -17.59 2.54
C VAL A 129 -11.30 -18.18 3.02
N ALA A 130 -11.29 -19.46 3.42
CA ALA A 130 -12.46 -20.20 3.86
C ALA A 130 -13.65 -20.16 2.87
N GLY A 131 -13.37 -20.28 1.56
CA GLY A 131 -14.37 -20.27 0.49
C GLY A 131 -14.95 -18.89 0.16
N VAL A 132 -14.40 -17.83 0.76
CA VAL A 132 -14.75 -16.44 0.46
C VAL A 132 -13.59 -15.77 -0.27
N PHE A 133 -13.90 -15.14 -1.41
CA PHE A 133 -12.93 -14.38 -2.18
C PHE A 133 -12.52 -13.11 -1.42
N VAL A 134 -11.21 -12.85 -1.37
CA VAL A 134 -10.64 -11.72 -0.63
C VAL A 134 -10.85 -10.40 -1.36
N PHE A 135 -10.85 -10.44 -2.70
CA PHE A 135 -10.88 -9.26 -3.56
C PHE A 135 -12.23 -9.00 -4.24
N SER A 136 -13.30 -9.73 -3.89
CA SER A 136 -14.62 -9.62 -4.53
C SER A 136 -15.54 -8.53 -3.95
N GLY A 137 -15.03 -7.73 -3.01
CA GLY A 137 -15.81 -6.72 -2.29
C GLY A 137 -17.06 -7.33 -1.63
N PRO A 138 -18.26 -6.73 -1.77
CA PRO A 138 -19.48 -7.23 -1.14
C PRO A 138 -19.99 -8.56 -1.74
N ALA A 139 -19.53 -8.95 -2.93
CA ALA A 139 -19.94 -10.18 -3.61
C ALA A 139 -18.98 -11.35 -3.28
N SER A 140 -18.84 -11.69 -1.99
CA SER A 140 -17.92 -12.71 -1.43
C SER A 140 -18.00 -14.10 -2.07
N ASN A 141 -19.10 -14.40 -2.76
CA ASN A 141 -19.42 -15.72 -3.30
C ASN A 141 -19.19 -15.81 -4.82
N LYS A 142 -18.66 -14.76 -5.45
CA LYS A 142 -18.35 -14.75 -6.88
C LYS A 142 -16.86 -14.46 -7.09
N PRO A 143 -16.18 -15.18 -8.00
CA PRO A 143 -14.79 -14.89 -8.32
C PRO A 143 -14.68 -13.46 -8.89
N PRO A 144 -13.74 -12.64 -8.40
CA PRO A 144 -13.46 -11.31 -8.96
C PRO A 144 -13.14 -11.34 -10.45
N ILE A 145 -12.42 -12.37 -10.88
CA ILE A 145 -12.10 -12.63 -12.28
C ILE A 145 -12.92 -13.84 -12.73
N ALA A 146 -14.08 -13.56 -13.33
CA ALA A 146 -15.01 -14.58 -13.79
C ALA A 146 -14.54 -15.30 -15.06
N ASP A 147 -13.74 -14.63 -15.90
CA ASP A 147 -13.23 -15.19 -17.14
C ASP A 147 -11.79 -14.71 -17.41
N PRO A 148 -10.78 -15.51 -17.01
CA PRO A 148 -9.39 -15.25 -17.34
C PRO A 148 -9.12 -15.24 -18.86
N ASP A 149 -9.89 -15.97 -19.67
CA ASP A 149 -9.73 -16.05 -21.12
C ASP A 149 -10.16 -14.76 -21.81
N ALA A 150 -11.23 -14.12 -21.32
CA ALA A 150 -11.65 -12.80 -21.79
C ALA A 150 -10.58 -11.74 -21.49
N ILE A 151 -9.93 -11.77 -20.32
CA ILE A 151 -8.85 -10.84 -19.99
C ILE A 151 -7.64 -11.08 -20.89
N ARG A 152 -7.26 -12.34 -21.12
CA ARG A 152 -6.19 -12.70 -22.07
C ARG A 152 -6.49 -12.19 -23.48
N THR A 153 -7.73 -12.36 -23.95
CA THR A 153 -8.14 -11.96 -25.30
C THR A 153 -8.17 -10.43 -25.45
N ASN A 154 -8.67 -9.71 -24.44
CA ASN A 154 -8.69 -8.25 -24.44
C ASN A 154 -7.29 -7.66 -24.36
N PHE A 155 -6.42 -8.24 -23.53
CA PHE A 155 -5.02 -7.84 -23.46
C PHE A 155 -4.29 -8.09 -24.79
N ALA A 156 -4.43 -9.29 -25.36
CA ALA A 156 -3.82 -9.61 -26.66
C ALA A 156 -4.34 -8.68 -27.77
N SER A 157 -5.63 -8.35 -27.77
CA SER A 157 -6.22 -7.42 -28.74
C SER A 157 -5.70 -5.99 -28.56
N ALA A 158 -5.59 -5.51 -27.32
CA ALA A 158 -5.05 -4.19 -27.01
C ALA A 158 -3.57 -4.09 -27.38
N VAL A 159 -2.77 -5.11 -27.01
CA VAL A 159 -1.34 -5.16 -27.33
C VAL A 159 -1.12 -5.22 -28.84
N ASN A 160 -1.82 -6.09 -29.58
CA ASN A 160 -1.70 -6.14 -31.04
C ASN A 160 -2.13 -4.81 -31.68
N THR A 161 -3.20 -4.18 -31.20
CA THR A 161 -3.64 -2.87 -31.74
C THR A 161 -2.61 -1.78 -31.52
N VAL A 162 -1.95 -1.76 -30.37
CA VAL A 162 -0.93 -0.77 -30.03
C VAL A 162 0.38 -1.07 -30.75
N VAL A 163 0.85 -2.31 -30.70
CA VAL A 163 2.15 -2.72 -31.24
C VAL A 163 2.18 -2.73 -32.77
N ASP A 164 1.10 -3.19 -33.42
CA ASP A 164 0.98 -3.20 -34.88
C ASP A 164 0.49 -1.85 -35.45
N ALA A 165 0.24 -0.85 -34.58
CA ALA A 165 -0.07 0.49 -35.05
C ALA A 165 1.11 1.03 -35.86
N ALA A 166 0.85 1.50 -37.09
CA ALA A 166 1.87 2.11 -37.95
C ALA A 166 2.59 3.31 -37.29
N THR A 167 2.01 3.89 -36.23
CA THR A 167 2.58 4.95 -35.41
C THR A 167 3.62 4.47 -34.41
N ASN A 168 3.76 3.16 -34.15
CA ASN A 168 4.66 2.58 -33.17
C ASN A 168 6.03 2.22 -33.77
N THR A 169 6.69 3.25 -34.30
CA THR A 169 8.08 3.14 -34.75
C THR A 169 9.04 3.04 -33.56
N ALA A 170 10.26 2.53 -33.78
CA ALA A 170 11.30 2.54 -32.74
C ALA A 170 11.56 3.97 -32.18
N ALA A 171 11.41 5.01 -33.01
CA ALA A 171 11.60 6.40 -32.60
C ALA A 171 10.49 6.91 -31.66
N THR A 172 9.23 6.52 -31.87
CA THR A 172 8.12 6.90 -30.99
C THR A 172 8.16 6.15 -29.66
N ILE A 173 8.58 4.88 -29.68
CA ILE A 173 8.79 4.09 -28.47
C ILE A 173 9.94 4.67 -27.64
N GLN A 174 11.06 5.01 -28.29
CA GLN A 174 12.18 5.69 -27.64
C GLN A 174 11.77 7.05 -27.05
N GLY A 175 11.03 7.87 -27.82
CA GLY A 175 10.55 9.17 -27.34
C GLY A 175 9.62 9.07 -26.13
N ASN A 176 8.71 8.09 -26.12
CA ASN A 176 7.85 7.84 -24.96
C ASN A 176 8.64 7.29 -23.76
N ALA A 177 9.61 6.41 -23.98
CA ALA A 177 10.47 5.91 -22.92
C ALA A 177 11.35 7.02 -22.31
N ASP A 178 11.85 7.93 -23.13
CA ASP A 178 12.61 9.10 -22.67
C ASP A 178 11.76 10.13 -21.94
N THR A 179 10.47 10.18 -22.25
CA THR A 179 9.50 11.07 -21.58
C THR A 179 9.00 10.50 -20.26
N GLU A 180 8.77 9.19 -20.17
CA GLU A 180 8.05 8.58 -19.03
C GLU A 180 8.95 7.77 -18.09
N PHE A 181 10.08 7.25 -18.57
CA PHE A 181 10.84 6.23 -17.83
C PHE A 181 12.33 6.53 -17.66
N ASN A 182 12.97 7.25 -18.59
CA ASN A 182 14.40 7.56 -18.49
C ASN A 182 14.65 8.92 -17.84
N ASP A 183 15.84 9.06 -17.26
CA ASP A 183 16.33 10.37 -16.81
C ASP A 183 16.63 11.21 -18.06
N ARG A 184 15.88 12.30 -18.23
CA ARG A 184 16.04 13.20 -19.38
C ARG A 184 17.37 13.93 -19.26
N THR A 185 18.31 13.62 -20.15
CA THR A 185 19.65 14.21 -20.17
C THR A 185 19.85 15.04 -21.44
N GLU A 186 20.18 16.32 -21.27
CA GLU A 186 20.41 17.25 -22.38
C GLU A 186 21.51 18.26 -22.09
N THR A 187 22.17 18.78 -23.12
CA THR A 187 23.11 19.90 -22.99
C THR A 187 22.33 21.20 -23.11
N LEU A 188 22.45 22.06 -22.10
CA LEU A 188 21.83 23.38 -22.07
C LEU A 188 22.50 24.32 -23.08
N SER A 189 21.80 25.40 -23.42
CA SER A 189 22.35 26.46 -24.25
C SER A 189 23.52 27.18 -23.58
N LEU A 190 24.27 27.97 -24.36
CA LEU A 190 25.39 28.77 -23.84
C LEU A 190 24.94 29.64 -22.67
N ASP A 191 25.72 29.60 -21.60
CA ASP A 191 25.57 30.42 -20.39
C ASP A 191 24.16 30.31 -19.76
N PRO A 192 23.77 29.11 -19.30
CA PRO A 192 22.39 28.79 -18.95
C PRO A 192 21.93 29.27 -17.56
N PHE A 193 22.75 30.02 -16.82
CA PHE A 193 22.40 30.49 -15.47
C PHE A 193 22.35 32.02 -15.37
N GLY A 194 21.33 32.52 -14.65
CA GLY A 194 21.21 33.92 -14.25
C GLY A 194 21.13 34.08 -12.74
N THR A 195 21.87 35.02 -12.17
CA THR A 195 21.96 35.28 -10.73
C THR A 195 21.61 36.74 -10.40
N GLY A 196 21.10 36.97 -9.18
CA GLY A 196 20.95 38.30 -8.59
C GLY A 196 21.86 38.45 -7.37
N VAL A 197 22.50 39.61 -7.22
CA VAL A 197 23.38 39.87 -6.07
C VAL A 197 22.65 39.68 -4.73
N GLY A 198 23.28 38.98 -3.79
CA GLY A 198 22.73 38.69 -2.46
C GLY A 198 21.57 37.68 -2.45
N GLN A 199 21.24 37.06 -3.59
CA GLN A 199 20.19 36.04 -3.69
C GLN A 199 20.77 34.64 -3.78
N THR A 200 20.07 33.66 -3.21
CA THR A 200 20.34 32.22 -3.40
C THR A 200 19.57 31.65 -4.61
N THR A 201 18.58 32.37 -5.12
CA THR A 201 17.79 31.92 -6.27
C THR A 201 18.55 32.14 -7.57
N VAL A 202 18.78 31.07 -8.32
CA VAL A 202 19.41 31.07 -9.65
C VAL A 202 18.37 30.71 -10.69
N ARG A 203 18.23 31.55 -11.72
CA ARG A 203 17.39 31.26 -12.88
C ARG A 203 18.14 30.36 -13.86
N VAL A 204 17.46 29.35 -14.36
CA VAL A 204 17.99 28.41 -15.34
C VAL A 204 17.25 28.60 -16.67
N PHE A 205 18.02 28.72 -17.75
CA PHE A 205 17.54 28.85 -19.13
C PHE A 205 17.56 27.47 -19.80
N GLN A 206 16.41 26.81 -19.87
CA GLN A 206 16.25 25.46 -20.45
C GLN A 206 14.96 25.40 -21.26
N THR A 207 15.09 25.30 -22.58
CA THR A 207 13.94 25.28 -23.50
C THR A 207 13.11 24.02 -23.31
N ALA A 208 11.79 24.18 -23.23
CA ALA A 208 10.84 23.08 -23.09
C ALA A 208 11.22 22.11 -21.96
N HIS A 209 11.55 22.65 -20.77
CA HIS A 209 12.13 21.83 -19.71
C HIS A 209 11.16 20.78 -19.15
N GLY A 210 9.84 21.02 -19.21
CA GLY A 210 8.81 20.09 -18.73
C GLY A 210 8.77 19.87 -17.21
N LEU A 211 9.69 20.50 -16.47
CA LEU A 211 9.79 20.45 -15.01
C LEU A 211 8.67 21.24 -14.31
N SER A 212 8.29 20.76 -13.14
CA SER A 212 7.39 21.40 -12.17
C SER A 212 8.14 21.79 -10.90
N VAL A 213 7.54 22.62 -10.05
CA VAL A 213 8.09 22.93 -8.72
C VAL A 213 8.18 21.65 -7.90
N GLY A 214 9.34 21.42 -7.27
CA GLY A 214 9.65 20.20 -6.51
C GLY A 214 10.48 19.17 -7.28
N ASP A 215 10.58 19.27 -8.60
CA ASP A 215 11.38 18.34 -9.40
C ASP A 215 12.88 18.50 -9.13
N LYS A 216 13.62 17.40 -9.26
CA LYS A 216 15.08 17.39 -9.11
C LYS A 216 15.78 17.44 -10.46
N VAL A 217 16.76 18.34 -10.57
CA VAL A 217 17.63 18.49 -11.73
C VAL A 217 19.08 18.45 -11.29
N THR A 218 19.90 17.67 -11.98
CA THR A 218 21.34 17.60 -11.78
C THR A 218 22.03 18.33 -12.91
N PHE A 219 22.94 19.26 -12.59
CA PHE A 219 23.79 19.91 -13.58
C PHE A 219 25.24 19.44 -13.44
N SER A 220 25.93 19.33 -14.56
CA SER A 220 27.36 19.04 -14.63
C SER A 220 28.03 19.81 -15.78
N GLY A 221 29.34 20.06 -15.68
CA GLY A 221 30.08 20.84 -16.68
C GLY A 221 29.87 22.36 -16.58
N ALA A 222 29.24 22.84 -15.52
CA ALA A 222 29.05 24.27 -15.28
C ALA A 222 30.36 24.93 -14.85
N SER A 223 30.69 26.07 -15.47
CA SER A 223 31.70 26.98 -14.94
C SER A 223 31.14 27.80 -13.78
N ALA A 224 31.97 28.11 -12.79
CA ALA A 224 31.54 28.92 -11.65
C ALA A 224 31.00 30.29 -12.11
N ILE A 225 29.88 30.73 -11.54
CA ILE A 225 29.20 31.98 -11.89
C ILE A 225 28.99 32.82 -10.63
N ASN A 226 29.55 34.04 -10.61
CA ASN A 226 29.34 35.02 -9.53
C ASN A 226 29.57 34.46 -8.10
N GLY A 227 30.53 33.53 -7.96
CA GLY A 227 30.85 32.87 -6.69
C GLY A 227 30.05 31.59 -6.39
N LEU A 228 29.17 31.16 -7.30
CA LEU A 228 28.38 29.94 -7.18
C LEU A 228 28.94 28.81 -8.04
N ASP A 229 29.00 27.61 -7.48
CA ASP A 229 29.19 26.37 -8.22
C ASP A 229 27.81 25.72 -8.44
N MET A 230 27.41 25.61 -9.70
CA MET A 230 26.13 25.04 -10.10
C MET A 230 26.26 23.56 -10.50
N ASN A 231 27.38 22.89 -10.25
CA ASN A 231 27.50 21.44 -10.44
C ASN A 231 26.90 20.70 -9.25
N GLY A 232 25.87 19.89 -9.49
CA GLY A 232 25.17 19.14 -8.44
C GLY A 232 23.67 19.00 -8.70
N THR A 233 22.97 18.40 -7.74
CA THR A 233 21.52 18.22 -7.80
C THR A 233 20.80 19.33 -7.04
N PHE A 234 19.82 19.95 -7.69
CA PHE A 234 19.01 21.04 -7.18
C PHE A 234 17.52 20.72 -7.32
N THR A 235 16.71 21.30 -6.45
CA THR A 235 15.25 21.23 -6.53
C THR A 235 14.71 22.48 -7.21
N VAL A 236 13.77 22.31 -8.15
CA VAL A 236 13.07 23.41 -8.80
C VAL A 236 12.19 24.13 -7.77
N SER A 237 12.46 25.39 -7.49
CA SER A 237 11.69 26.20 -6.52
C SER A 237 10.55 26.97 -7.17
N VAL A 238 10.73 27.40 -8.43
CA VAL A 238 9.74 28.15 -9.21
C VAL A 238 9.86 27.78 -10.67
N VAL A 239 8.72 27.66 -11.37
CA VAL A 239 8.67 27.60 -12.83
C VAL A 239 8.16 28.94 -13.34
N ASP A 240 8.99 29.70 -14.04
CA ASP A 240 8.61 31.02 -14.56
C ASP A 240 7.85 30.88 -15.89
N THR A 241 8.34 30.02 -16.78
CA THR A 241 7.80 29.78 -18.14
C THR A 241 8.17 28.36 -18.59
N ALA A 242 7.66 27.88 -19.73
CA ALA A 242 8.09 26.60 -20.31
C ALA A 242 9.60 26.50 -20.63
N ASN A 243 10.32 27.64 -20.64
CA ASN A 243 11.73 27.72 -20.99
C ASN A 243 12.63 28.22 -19.83
N HIS A 244 12.05 28.49 -18.66
CA HIS A 244 12.79 29.08 -17.53
C HIS A 244 12.20 28.65 -16.20
N TYR A 245 13.08 28.26 -15.29
CA TYR A 245 12.73 27.92 -13.92
C TYR A 245 13.83 28.42 -12.97
N LYS A 246 13.62 28.28 -11.67
CA LYS A 246 14.57 28.69 -10.63
C LYS A 246 14.91 27.53 -9.73
N VAL A 247 16.15 27.54 -9.26
CA VAL A 247 16.70 26.64 -8.25
C VAL A 247 17.35 27.46 -7.14
N GLU A 248 17.51 26.86 -5.97
CA GLU A 248 18.21 27.49 -4.85
C GLU A 248 19.64 26.96 -4.74
N ALA A 249 20.62 27.86 -4.85
CA ALA A 249 22.02 27.59 -4.56
C ALA A 249 22.28 27.62 -3.04
N MET A 250 23.33 26.93 -2.59
CA MET A 250 23.67 26.87 -1.16
C MET A 250 24.18 28.19 -0.57
N THR A 251 24.71 29.09 -1.41
CA THR A 251 25.26 30.39 -1.01
C THR A 251 24.64 31.51 -1.84
N GLN A 252 24.79 32.75 -1.36
CA GLN A 252 24.34 33.93 -2.10
C GLN A 252 25.30 34.27 -3.24
N ALA A 253 24.76 34.70 -4.39
CA ALA A 253 25.59 35.20 -5.48
C ALA A 253 26.24 36.56 -5.11
N ASN A 254 27.51 36.73 -5.49
CA ASN A 254 28.28 37.94 -5.20
C ASN A 254 28.02 39.08 -6.20
N ALA A 255 27.34 38.80 -7.31
CA ALA A 255 27.01 39.76 -8.36
C ALA A 255 25.76 39.35 -9.13
N THR A 256 25.17 40.31 -9.85
CA THR A 256 24.08 40.09 -10.79
C THR A 256 24.65 39.77 -12.16
N GLY A 257 24.13 38.71 -12.80
CA GLY A 257 24.48 38.35 -14.17
C GLY A 257 23.33 37.58 -14.82
N ASN A 258 23.02 37.88 -16.08
CA ASN A 258 21.86 37.28 -16.76
C ASN A 258 22.22 36.07 -17.63
N ALA A 259 23.52 35.76 -17.76
CA ALA A 259 24.03 34.63 -18.52
C ALA A 259 25.41 34.26 -17.94
N GLY A 260 25.58 33.01 -17.52
CA GLY A 260 26.86 32.40 -17.21
C GLY A 260 26.73 30.89 -17.00
N GLY A 261 27.82 30.22 -16.67
CA GLY A 261 27.86 28.76 -16.55
C GLY A 261 28.57 28.05 -17.69
N GLY A 262 28.92 28.75 -18.78
CA GLY A 262 29.69 28.21 -19.89
C GLY A 262 28.83 27.48 -20.94
N ALA A 263 29.50 26.83 -21.89
CA ALA A 263 28.89 26.33 -23.13
C ALA A 263 28.43 24.85 -23.11
N ALA A 264 28.80 24.08 -22.09
CA ALA A 264 28.66 22.62 -22.08
C ALA A 264 28.00 22.08 -20.80
N VAL A 265 27.03 22.83 -20.26
CA VAL A 265 26.32 22.38 -19.06
C VAL A 265 25.35 21.26 -19.44
N VAL A 266 25.55 20.08 -18.87
CA VAL A 266 24.61 18.95 -19.03
C VAL A 266 23.62 18.97 -17.88
N SER A 267 22.34 18.95 -18.22
CA SER A 267 21.22 18.82 -17.30
C SER A 267 20.66 17.41 -17.38
N THR A 268 20.48 16.77 -16.22
CA THR A 268 19.78 15.49 -16.08
C THR A 268 18.62 15.66 -15.11
N SER A 269 17.40 15.47 -15.57
CA SER A 269 16.18 15.57 -14.75
C SER A 269 15.47 14.23 -14.62
N LYS A 270 15.07 13.86 -13.40
CA LYS A 270 14.36 12.61 -13.13
C LYS A 270 12.85 12.79 -13.28
N LEU A 271 12.23 12.10 -14.23
CA LEU A 271 10.78 12.16 -14.47
C LEU A 271 9.99 11.08 -13.71
N PHE A 272 10.66 10.06 -13.17
CA PHE A 272 10.04 8.87 -12.57
C PHE A 272 9.13 9.14 -11.35
N GLU A 273 9.29 10.26 -10.64
CA GLU A 273 8.48 10.56 -9.44
C GLU A 273 7.04 11.00 -9.78
N ARG A 274 6.72 11.29 -11.05
CA ARG A 274 5.39 11.75 -11.50
C ARG A 274 4.37 10.63 -11.70
N ALA A 275 4.79 9.40 -12.01
CA ALA A 275 3.90 8.30 -12.37
C ALA A 275 3.04 7.76 -11.21
N TRP A 276 3.31 8.18 -9.96
CA TRP A 276 2.61 7.72 -8.76
C TRP A 276 1.83 8.81 -8.03
N GLN A 277 1.75 10.03 -8.58
CA GLN A 277 1.11 11.19 -7.92
C GLN A 277 -0.18 11.68 -8.59
N SER A 278 -0.70 10.97 -9.61
CA SER A 278 -1.99 11.27 -10.25
C SER A 278 -3.08 10.30 -9.83
#